data_AF-A0A3B9SYI3-F1
#
_entry.id   AF-A0A3B9SYI3-F1
#
_cell.length_a   1.000
_cell.length_b   1.000
_cell.length_c   1.000
_cell.angle_alpha   90.00
_cell.angle_beta   90.00
_cell.angle_gamma   90.00
#
_symmetry.space_group_name_H-M   'P 1'
#
loop_
_entity.id
_entity.type
_entity.pdbx_description
1 polymer ?
#
loop_
_entity_poly.entity_id
_entity_poly.type
_entity_poly.pdbx_seq_one_letter_code
_entity_poly.pdbx_strand_id
1 'polypeptide(L)' 'KVRAFADSAGLEIVADIPRSADIIKYEDMGKTVIEGDPQCETAQRFLALADKLIAEHAAAQ' A
#
# COMPACT_ATOMS: atom_id res chain seq x y z
N LYS A 1 12.39 8.78 -9.88
CA LYS A 1 12.06 10.13 -9.36
C LYS A 1 11.71 10.07 -7.87
N VAL A 2 10.77 9.23 -7.43
CA VAL A 2 10.44 9.08 -5.99
C VAL A 2 11.61 8.54 -5.15
N ARG A 3 12.28 7.46 -5.58
CA ARG A 3 13.44 6.91 -4.85
C ARG A 3 14.56 7.94 -4.64
N ALA A 4 15.02 8.56 -5.73
CA ALA A 4 16.04 9.61 -5.64
C ALA A 4 15.65 10.78 -4.71
N PHE A 5 14.37 11.14 -4.65
CA PHE A 5 13.88 12.14 -3.70
C PHE A 5 13.97 11.63 -2.26
N ALA A 6 13.47 10.43 -1.99
CA ALA A 6 13.50 9.82 -0.66
C ALA A 6 14.95 9.68 -0.15
N ASP A 7 15.86 9.20 -1.00
CA ASP A 7 17.28 9.10 -0.70
C ASP A 7 17.89 10.47 -0.36
N SER A 8 17.55 11.51 -1.14
CA SER A 8 18.07 12.87 -0.91
C SER A 8 17.54 13.52 0.37
N ALA A 9 16.36 13.10 0.84
CA ALA A 9 15.68 13.63 2.01
C ALA A 9 15.89 12.76 3.27
N GLY A 10 16.58 11.64 3.16
CA GLY A 10 16.76 10.67 4.26
C GLY A 10 15.44 10.00 4.68
N LEU A 11 14.49 9.83 3.76
CA LEU A 11 13.20 9.21 4.02
C LEU A 11 13.19 7.74 3.59
N GLU A 12 12.65 6.85 4.42
CA GLU A 12 12.41 5.47 4.03
C GLU A 12 11.14 5.34 3.17
N ILE A 13 11.23 4.58 2.08
CA ILE A 13 10.05 4.15 1.32
C ILE A 13 9.58 2.82 1.90
N VAL A 14 8.45 2.84 2.59
CA VAL A 14 7.91 1.66 3.29
C VAL A 14 7.13 0.70 2.39
N ALA A 15 6.62 1.17 1.25
CA ALA A 15 5.96 0.35 0.23
C ALA A 15 5.97 1.01 -1.15
N ASP A 16 5.80 0.17 -2.18
CA ASP A 16 5.59 0.57 -3.58
C ASP A 16 4.25 -0.04 -4.04
N ILE A 17 3.27 0.80 -4.38
CA ILE A 17 1.94 0.37 -4.79
C ILE A 17 1.74 0.78 -6.25
N PRO A 18 1.62 -0.18 -7.18
CA PRO A 18 1.46 0.12 -8.59
C PRO A 18 0.08 0.72 -8.84
N ARG A 19 0.00 1.53 -9.90
CA ARG A 19 -1.30 1.96 -10.42
C ARG A 19 -2.07 0.73 -10.90
N SER A 20 -3.30 0.58 -10.45
CA SER A 20 -4.18 -0.52 -10.88
C SER A 20 -5.54 0.02 -11.31
N ALA A 21 -6.09 -0.58 -12.37
CA ALA A 21 -7.46 -0.32 -12.80
C ALA A 21 -8.49 -0.87 -11.81
N ASP A 22 -8.12 -1.85 -10.98
CA ASP A 22 -9.00 -2.43 -9.96
C ASP A 22 -9.37 -1.40 -8.89
N ILE A 23 -8.47 -0.46 -8.57
CA ILE A 23 -8.77 0.64 -7.63
C ILE A 23 -9.96 1.44 -8.15
N ILE A 24 -9.87 1.93 -9.39
CA ILE A 24 -10.92 2.77 -10.01
C ILE A 24 -12.22 1.97 -10.15
N LYS A 25 -12.12 0.72 -10.63
CA LYS A 25 -13.27 -0.17 -10.81
C LYS A 25 -14.07 -0.35 -9.51
N TYR A 26 -13.40 -0.62 -8.39
CA TYR A 26 -14.10 -0.83 -7.13
C TYR A 26 -14.51 0.49 -6.46
N GLU A 27 -13.75 1.57 -6.67
CA GLU A 27 -14.12 2.92 -6.25
C GLU A 27 -15.44 3.38 -6.86
N ASP A 28 -15.66 3.15 -8.16
CA ASP A 28 -16.93 3.43 -8.85
C ASP A 28 -18.12 2.64 -8.27
N MET A 29 -17.85 1.51 -7.60
CA MET A 29 -18.83 0.68 -6.91
C MET A 29 -19.02 1.07 -5.43
N GLY A 30 -18.37 2.14 -4.97
CA GLY A 30 -18.37 2.57 -3.56
C GLY A 30 -17.60 1.63 -2.63
N LYS A 31 -16.63 0.88 -3.15
CA LYS A 31 -15.81 -0.08 -2.42
C LYS A 31 -14.33 0.25 -2.52
N THR A 32 -13.56 -0.15 -1.53
CA THR A 32 -12.11 -0.21 -1.65
C THR A 32 -11.69 -1.40 -2.52
N VAL A 33 -10.47 -1.36 -3.06
CA VAL A 33 -9.91 -2.50 -3.80
C VAL A 33 -9.83 -3.77 -2.94
N ILE A 34 -9.64 -3.62 -1.62
CA ILE A 34 -9.57 -4.72 -0.65
C ILE A 34 -10.95 -5.38 -0.50
N GLU A 35 -12.03 -4.60 -0.42
CA GLU A 35 -13.40 -5.13 -0.33
C GLU A 35 -13.91 -5.72 -1.65
N GLY A 36 -13.42 -5.18 -2.78
CA GLY A 36 -13.79 -5.62 -4.11
C GLY A 36 -13.12 -6.93 -4.52
N ASP A 37 -11.81 -6.99 -4.40
CA ASP A 37 -11.01 -8.20 -4.64
C ASP A 37 -9.79 -8.23 -3.70
N PRO A 38 -9.91 -8.89 -2.54
CA PRO A 38 -8.81 -9.02 -1.58
C PRO A 38 -7.58 -9.70 -2.18
N GLN A 39 -7.73 -10.54 -3.21
CA GLN A 39 -6.68 -11.38 -3.74
C GLN A 39 -5.88 -10.71 -4.87
N CYS A 40 -6.32 -9.54 -5.35
CA CYS A 40 -5.60 -8.82 -6.40
C CYS A 40 -4.26 -8.26 -5.88
N GLU A 41 -3.31 -8.04 -6.79
CA GLU A 41 -1.95 -7.60 -6.44
C GLU A 41 -1.95 -6.32 -5.61
N THR A 42 -2.80 -5.35 -5.97
CA THR A 42 -2.89 -4.07 -5.27
C THR A 42 -3.43 -4.24 -3.86
N ALA A 43 -4.49 -5.03 -3.67
CA ALA A 43 -5.05 -5.29 -2.34
C ALA A 43 -4.02 -5.99 -1.45
N GLN A 44 -3.32 -7.00 -1.97
CA GLN A 44 -2.26 -7.70 -1.23
C GLN A 44 -1.10 -6.78 -0.84
N ARG A 45 -0.71 -5.82 -1.70
CA ARG A 45 0.32 -4.83 -1.35
C ARG A 45 -0.11 -3.87 -0.24
N PHE A 46 -1.37 -3.44 -0.23
CA PHE A 46 -1.91 -2.64 0.87
C PHE A 46 -1.96 -3.43 2.19
N LEU A 47 -2.42 -4.68 2.14
CA LEU A 47 -2.48 -5.55 3.32
C LEU A 47 -1.08 -5.83 3.89
N ALA A 48 -0.11 -6.14 3.03
CA ALA A 48 1.27 -6.34 3.45
C ALA A 48 1.89 -5.09 4.10
N LEU A 49 1.57 -3.89 3.58
CA LEU A 49 1.98 -2.63 4.21
C LEU A 49 1.33 -2.46 5.59
N ALA A 50 0.03 -2.73 5.73
CA ALA A 50 -0.66 -2.65 7.00
C ALA A 50 -0.03 -3.61 8.03
N ASP A 51 0.25 -4.85 7.65
CA ASP A 51 0.91 -5.84 8.51
C ASP A 51 2.31 -5.37 8.95
N LYS A 52 3.11 -4.82 8.03
CA LYS A 52 4.43 -4.24 8.36
C LYS A 52 4.30 -3.15 9.44
N LEU A 53 3.38 -2.20 9.26
CA LEU A 53 3.20 -1.08 10.18
C LEU A 53 2.67 -1.52 11.56
N ILE A 54 1.78 -2.52 11.59
CA ILE A 54 1.29 -3.11 12.83
C ILE A 54 2.44 -3.81 13.59
N ALA A 55 3.25 -4.59 12.88
CA ALA A 55 4.39 -5.29 13.47
C ALA A 55 5.46 -4.33 14.01
N GLU A 56 5.78 -3.27 13.26
CA GLU A 56 6.70 -2.22 13.72
C GLU A 56 6.17 -1.49 14.95
N HIS A 57 4.87 -1.15 14.96
CA HIS A 57 4.25 -0.53 16.12
C HIS A 57 4.32 -1.44 17.35
N ALA A 58 4.01 -2.73 17.20
CA ALA A 58 4.08 -3.70 18.28
C ALA A 58 5.52 -3.92 18.80
N ALA A 59 6.52 -3.89 17.92
CA ALA A 59 7.93 -4.05 18.28
C ALA A 59 8.53 -2.80 18.96
N ALA A 60 7.90 -1.64 18.81
CA ALA A 60 8.31 -0.39 19.43
C ALA A 60 7.74 -0.17 20.85
N GLN A 61 6.94 -1.12 21.36
CA GLN A 61 6.40 -1.13 22.73
C GLN A 61 7.21 -2.05 23.65
#